data_AF-A0A504XLH7-F1
#
_entry.id   AF-A0A504XLH7-F1
#
_cell.length_a   1.000
_cell.length_b   1.000
_cell.length_c   1.000
_cell.angle_alpha   90.00
_cell.angle_beta   90.00
_cell.angle_gamma   90.00
#
_symmetry.space_group_name_H-M   'P 1'
#
loop_
_entity.id
_entity.type
_entity.pdbx_description
1 polymer ?
#
loop_
_entity_poly.entity_id
_entity_poly.type
_entity_poly.pdbx_seq_one_letter_code
_entity_poly.pdbx_strand_id
1 'polypeptide(L)'
;MSVRHGCCIHRLCEAPVAPSSTNTNFAVASAVGGAASRSTSTACSSPLFWFELDRLPPQLQREFDVDANQRALRHLWRPTRAGTDSDGASAVPFNLPVTPSSVHPVVWRCTHCQSQWSARPSDRTNPQLADAHRCPRCYGGQPLPAGSPDTPTSPDAGAQPGPSSRPSTAATGVGLLCDSYPFLAAQWDPLRNQLLQNQVLQSVTEVRTSSASMVWWRCPLCLSPWLESVSSRVARYGLAMQRHSVPSKPSLSRTGTTPGNDPSRPAGELVLLCPSCERRGASSSGAISPASPRRWLADDALLLGEALLRPHQDPQRVSLTSETMLQWRCRSCQFEYAATVANRFLRHERCPQCSGRTKSMHNLLVVQRPDVVREVSKHISRTRLRYITIHDDVELPFVCRTCYAPYRMTARARCAVPRGVPACSKCFLTSSQVLTEAQHQHQHGGAKALSARARRRVRQRALQLSRSHRHRERLAATLNELSHHDNALKD
;
A
#
# COMPACT_ATOMS: atom_id res chain seq x y z
N MET A 1 -7.83 -21.87 -49.27
CA MET A 1 -7.59 -20.42 -49.47
C MET A 1 -6.84 -19.88 -48.27
N SER A 2 -5.52 -19.73 -48.42
CA SER A 2 -4.62 -19.28 -47.36
C SER A 2 -4.60 -17.76 -47.28
N VAL A 3 -4.98 -17.20 -46.13
CA VAL A 3 -4.75 -15.79 -45.82
C VAL A 3 -3.65 -15.73 -44.76
N ARG A 4 -2.42 -15.50 -45.23
CA ARG A 4 -1.27 -15.14 -44.41
C ARG A 4 -1.49 -13.73 -43.89
N HIS A 5 -1.50 -13.53 -42.57
CA HIS A 5 -1.25 -12.22 -41.98
C HIS A 5 0.08 -12.31 -41.24
N GLY A 6 1.09 -11.67 -41.82
CA GLY A 6 2.43 -11.57 -41.27
C GLY A 6 2.40 -10.69 -40.03
N CYS A 7 2.83 -11.26 -38.90
CA CYS A 7 3.14 -10.50 -37.70
C CYS A 7 4.64 -10.21 -37.74
N CYS A 8 5.03 -8.98 -38.06
CA CYS A 8 6.41 -8.52 -37.99
C CYS A 8 6.84 -8.51 -36.52
N ILE A 9 7.59 -9.55 -36.15
CA ILE A 9 8.32 -9.62 -34.88
C ILE A 9 9.57 -8.75 -35.06
N HIS A 10 9.55 -7.53 -34.52
CA HIS A 10 10.79 -6.80 -34.32
C HIS A 10 11.60 -7.51 -33.25
N ARG A 11 12.71 -8.13 -33.69
CA ARG A 11 13.78 -8.66 -32.86
C ARG A 11 14.30 -7.54 -31.95
N LEU A 12 14.22 -7.75 -30.65
CA LEU A 12 14.99 -7.00 -29.66
C LEU A 12 16.44 -7.47 -29.78
N CYS A 13 17.30 -6.62 -30.33
CA CYS A 13 18.73 -6.77 -30.20
C CYS A 13 19.14 -6.32 -28.79
N GLU A 14 19.84 -7.20 -28.09
CA GLU A 14 20.63 -6.88 -26.90
C GLU A 14 21.75 -5.90 -27.29
N ALA A 15 21.85 -4.80 -26.56
CA ALA A 15 23.06 -3.98 -26.49
C ALA A 15 23.22 -3.45 -25.06
N PRO A 16 24.45 -3.42 -24.53
CA PRO A 16 24.73 -3.12 -23.13
C PRO A 16 24.69 -1.61 -22.89
N VAL A 17 23.92 -1.17 -21.88
CA VAL A 17 23.88 0.24 -21.47
C VAL A 17 24.87 0.43 -20.32
N ALA A 18 25.99 1.06 -20.64
CA ALA A 18 26.94 1.64 -19.69
C ALA A 18 26.31 2.83 -18.93
N PRO A 19 26.75 3.13 -17.70
CA PRO A 19 26.13 4.16 -16.87
C PRO A 19 26.57 5.56 -17.31
N SER A 20 25.64 6.35 -17.84
CA SER A 20 25.84 7.80 -18.03
C SER A 20 25.38 8.55 -16.79
N SER A 21 26.34 8.86 -15.93
CA SER A 21 26.23 9.85 -14.87
C SER A 21 26.23 11.25 -15.49
N THR A 22 25.10 11.95 -15.47
CA THR A 22 25.06 13.41 -15.60
C THR A 22 24.70 14.00 -14.24
N ASN A 23 25.74 14.20 -13.44
CA ASN A 23 25.75 15.13 -12.32
C ASN A 23 25.64 16.56 -12.88
N THR A 24 24.49 17.20 -12.75
CA THR A 24 24.43 18.67 -12.73
C THR A 24 24.48 19.12 -11.28
N ASN A 25 25.72 19.19 -10.79
CA ASN A 25 26.08 19.95 -9.59
C ASN A 25 25.74 21.42 -9.83
N PHE A 26 24.68 21.94 -9.23
CA PHE A 26 24.60 23.36 -8.96
C PHE A 26 25.26 23.61 -7.60
N ALA A 27 26.46 24.16 -7.70
CA ALA A 27 27.30 24.54 -6.57
C ALA A 27 26.56 25.52 -5.65
N VAL A 28 26.54 25.17 -4.37
CA VAL A 28 26.27 26.09 -3.27
C VAL A 28 27.50 26.99 -3.15
N ALA A 29 27.38 28.25 -3.57
CA ALA A 29 28.38 29.26 -3.26
C ALA A 29 28.03 29.92 -1.91
N SER A 30 28.85 29.65 -0.90
CA SER A 30 28.92 30.44 0.33
C SER A 30 29.53 31.80 0.01
N ALA A 31 28.86 32.88 0.41
CA ALA A 31 29.48 34.21 0.53
C ALA A 31 29.35 34.67 1.98
N VAL A 32 30.48 34.66 2.68
CA VAL A 32 30.68 35.30 3.98
C VAL A 32 31.06 36.77 3.73
N GLY A 33 30.35 37.67 4.43
CA GLY A 33 30.90 38.88 5.05
C GLY A 33 31.42 40.02 4.17
N GLY A 34 30.73 41.17 4.24
CA GLY A 34 31.42 42.46 4.10
C GLY A 34 30.55 43.63 3.66
N ALA A 35 30.53 44.65 4.52
CA ALA A 35 30.16 46.05 4.27
C ALA A 35 28.67 46.43 4.30
N ALA A 36 28.30 47.03 5.44
CA ALA A 36 27.17 47.90 5.60
C ALA A 36 27.26 49.09 4.65
N SER A 37 26.25 49.26 3.80
CA SER A 37 25.95 50.52 3.14
C SER A 37 24.46 50.79 3.29
N ARG A 38 24.13 51.74 4.16
CA ARG A 38 22.83 52.40 4.21
C ARG A 38 22.56 53.02 2.85
N SER A 39 21.58 52.49 2.14
CA SER A 39 21.05 53.11 0.92
C SER A 39 19.52 53.02 0.93
N THR A 40 18.94 54.10 1.47
CA THR A 40 17.75 54.79 0.94
C THR A 40 16.67 53.95 0.26
N SER A 41 15.58 53.73 1.01
CA SER A 41 14.19 53.93 0.57
C SER A 41 13.98 53.86 -0.96
N THR A 42 13.89 52.64 -1.50
CA THR A 42 13.45 52.42 -2.87
C THR A 42 11.92 52.51 -2.91
N ALA A 43 11.41 53.42 -3.75
CA ALA A 43 10.00 53.77 -3.87
C ALA A 43 9.09 52.53 -4.00
N CYS A 44 8.03 52.52 -3.19
CA CYS A 44 6.99 51.51 -3.18
C CYS A 44 6.27 51.53 -4.55
N SER A 45 6.67 50.64 -5.46
CA SER A 45 5.89 50.39 -6.67
C SER A 45 4.55 49.80 -6.23
N SER A 46 3.44 50.39 -6.66
CA SER A 46 2.10 49.90 -6.33
C SER A 46 2.02 48.38 -6.57
N PRO A 47 1.37 47.62 -5.67
CA PRO A 47 1.23 46.18 -5.85
C PRO A 47 0.56 45.91 -7.19
N LEU A 48 1.09 44.96 -7.98
CA LEU A 48 0.50 44.59 -9.27
C LEU A 48 -0.73 43.69 -9.07
N PHE A 49 -0.75 42.96 -7.96
CA PHE A 49 -1.78 42.01 -7.61
C PHE A 49 -2.36 42.28 -6.22
N TRP A 50 -3.64 41.98 -6.05
CA TRP A 50 -4.22 41.66 -4.75
C TRP A 50 -4.50 40.16 -4.74
N PHE A 51 -4.01 39.44 -3.74
CA PHE A 51 -4.21 37.99 -3.66
C PHE A 51 -5.40 37.68 -2.75
N GLU A 52 -6.43 37.04 -3.31
CA GLU A 52 -7.55 36.53 -2.51
C GLU A 52 -7.18 35.11 -2.03
N LEU A 53 -6.93 34.98 -0.72
CA LEU A 53 -6.46 33.74 -0.09
C LEU A 53 -7.54 33.01 0.73
N ASP A 54 -8.74 33.58 0.86
CA ASP A 54 -9.80 33.11 1.77
C ASP A 54 -10.21 31.65 1.55
N ARG A 55 -10.03 31.15 0.33
CA ARG A 55 -10.34 29.77 -0.04
C ARG A 55 -9.24 28.77 0.34
N LEU A 56 -8.05 29.22 0.71
CA LEU A 56 -6.98 28.34 1.20
C LEU A 56 -7.17 28.01 2.68
N PRO A 57 -6.71 26.84 3.16
CA PRO A 57 -6.64 26.54 4.59
C PRO A 57 -5.84 27.62 5.37
N PRO A 58 -6.23 27.98 6.60
CA PRO A 58 -5.59 29.07 7.37
C PRO A 58 -4.08 28.90 7.57
N GLN A 59 -3.61 27.66 7.67
CA GLN A 59 -2.17 27.38 7.74
C GLN A 59 -1.45 27.81 6.45
N LEU A 60 -2.01 27.49 5.28
CA LEU A 60 -1.40 27.84 4.00
C LEU A 60 -1.49 29.35 3.75
N GLN A 61 -2.58 30.01 4.16
CA GLN A 61 -2.67 31.48 4.09
C GLN A 61 -1.48 32.16 4.81
N ARG A 62 -1.12 31.69 6.01
CA ARG A 62 0.03 32.21 6.77
C ARG A 62 1.38 31.89 6.16
N GLU A 63 1.47 30.81 5.39
CA GLU A 63 2.71 30.42 4.71
C GLU A 63 2.85 31.05 3.32
N PHE A 64 1.83 31.72 2.77
CA PHE A 64 1.89 32.32 1.44
C PHE A 64 2.75 33.60 1.46
N ASP A 65 3.82 33.64 0.67
CA ASP A 65 4.72 34.80 0.64
C ASP A 65 4.22 35.85 -0.37
N VAL A 66 3.46 36.83 0.11
CA VAL A 66 2.86 37.88 -0.73
C VAL A 66 3.93 38.62 -1.53
N ASP A 67 5.00 39.08 -0.89
CA ASP A 67 6.05 39.90 -1.52
C ASP A 67 6.84 39.11 -2.59
N ALA A 68 7.15 37.85 -2.31
CA ALA A 68 7.80 36.99 -3.29
C ALA A 68 6.89 36.70 -4.48
N ASN A 69 5.58 36.47 -4.23
CA ASN A 69 4.62 36.18 -5.29
C ASN A 69 4.26 37.42 -6.14
N GLN A 70 4.27 38.64 -5.59
CA GLN A 70 4.18 39.90 -6.36
C GLN A 70 5.25 39.97 -7.46
N ARG A 71 6.44 39.40 -7.21
CA ARG A 71 7.55 39.34 -8.16
C ARG A 71 7.46 38.11 -9.08
N ALA A 72 7.20 36.93 -8.52
CA ALA A 72 7.20 35.68 -9.25
C ALA A 72 6.06 35.58 -10.28
N LEU A 73 4.90 36.14 -9.95
CA LEU A 73 3.67 36.00 -10.75
C LEU A 73 3.45 37.17 -11.72
N ARG A 74 4.44 38.07 -11.88
CA ARG A 74 4.35 39.22 -12.81
C ARG A 74 3.95 38.84 -14.23
N HIS A 75 4.36 37.67 -14.71
CA HIS A 75 4.03 37.15 -16.04
C HIS A 75 2.53 36.88 -16.24
N LEU A 76 1.74 36.74 -15.17
CA LEU A 76 0.29 36.59 -15.24
C LEU A 76 -0.43 37.92 -15.39
N TRP A 77 0.23 39.04 -15.09
CA TRP A 77 -0.34 40.36 -15.24
C TRP A 77 -0.35 40.75 -16.72
N ARG A 78 -1.53 41.10 -17.24
CA ARG A 78 -1.68 41.70 -18.57
C ARG A 78 -2.14 43.14 -18.39
N PRO A 79 -1.35 44.15 -18.77
CA PRO A 79 -1.85 45.52 -18.84
C PRO A 79 -3.00 45.55 -19.85
N THR A 80 -4.17 46.03 -19.41
CA THR A 80 -5.25 46.38 -20.32
C THR A 80 -4.70 47.42 -21.30
N ARG A 81 -4.76 47.16 -22.61
CA ARG A 81 -4.49 48.20 -23.61
C ARG A 81 -5.55 49.28 -23.43
N ALA A 82 -5.21 50.34 -22.70
CA ALA A 82 -5.99 51.56 -22.73
C ALA A 82 -5.91 52.10 -24.16
N GLY A 83 -7.07 52.20 -24.81
CA GLY A 83 -7.21 53.06 -25.98
C GLY A 83 -6.73 54.46 -25.59
N THR A 84 -6.06 55.11 -26.53
CA THR A 84 -5.76 56.54 -26.48
C THR A 84 -7.01 57.28 -26.06
N ASP A 85 -7.05 57.74 -24.82
CA ASP A 85 -7.38 59.11 -24.43
C ASP A 85 -7.14 59.28 -22.92
N SER A 86 -6.66 60.47 -22.58
CA SER A 86 -6.24 61.01 -21.30
C SER A 86 -7.07 60.62 -20.06
N ASP A 87 -6.42 60.09 -19.02
CA ASP A 87 -6.18 60.77 -17.73
C ASP A 87 -5.73 59.76 -16.66
N GLY A 88 -4.93 60.23 -15.70
CA GLY A 88 -4.15 59.46 -14.73
C GLY A 88 -4.95 58.59 -13.75
N ALA A 89 -5.63 57.56 -14.23
CA ALA A 89 -6.25 56.54 -13.40
C ALA A 89 -5.15 55.60 -12.86
N SER A 90 -4.89 55.70 -11.56
CA SER A 90 -4.11 54.71 -10.79
C SER A 90 -4.54 53.30 -11.20
N ALA A 91 -3.62 52.53 -11.80
CA ALA A 91 -3.91 51.19 -12.29
C ALA A 91 -4.38 50.32 -11.12
N VAL A 92 -5.68 50.01 -11.09
CA VAL A 92 -6.29 49.15 -10.07
C VAL A 92 -5.59 47.79 -10.13
N PRO A 93 -4.99 47.30 -9.03
CA PRO A 93 -4.24 46.05 -9.10
C PRO A 93 -5.16 44.87 -9.39
N PHE A 94 -4.62 43.88 -10.10
CA PHE A 94 -5.40 42.71 -10.54
C PHE A 94 -5.66 41.77 -9.35
N ASN A 95 -6.93 41.48 -9.07
CA ASN A 95 -7.29 40.46 -8.08
C ASN A 95 -6.97 39.07 -8.64
N LEU A 96 -6.00 38.38 -8.04
CA LEU A 96 -5.65 37.00 -8.40
C LEU A 96 -6.15 36.04 -7.31
N PRO A 97 -7.23 35.28 -7.57
CA PRO A 97 -7.70 34.29 -6.61
C PRO A 97 -6.76 33.08 -6.53
N VAL A 98 -6.25 32.80 -5.34
CA VAL A 98 -5.43 31.61 -5.06
C VAL A 98 -6.32 30.60 -4.34
N THR A 99 -6.61 29.48 -5.01
CA THR A 99 -7.54 28.47 -4.52
C THR A 99 -6.83 27.15 -4.26
N PRO A 100 -7.47 26.21 -3.52
CA PRO A 100 -6.94 24.87 -3.34
C PRO A 100 -6.73 24.08 -4.63
N SER A 101 -7.30 24.51 -5.76
CA SER A 101 -7.13 23.87 -7.07
C SER A 101 -6.13 24.60 -7.98
N SER A 102 -5.52 25.70 -7.51
CA SER A 102 -4.52 26.44 -8.28
C SER A 102 -3.31 25.56 -8.59
N VAL A 103 -3.00 25.46 -9.89
CA VAL A 103 -1.92 24.61 -10.43
C VAL A 103 -0.62 25.36 -10.68
N HIS A 104 -0.63 26.69 -10.59
CA HIS A 104 0.57 27.51 -10.76
C HIS A 104 1.45 27.41 -9.51
N PRO A 105 2.75 27.14 -9.65
CA PRO A 105 3.67 27.19 -8.51
C PRO A 105 3.70 28.60 -7.92
N VAL A 106 3.58 28.68 -6.59
CA VAL A 106 3.71 29.92 -5.82
C VAL A 106 4.82 29.76 -4.79
N VAL A 107 5.35 30.87 -4.32
CA VAL A 107 6.37 30.90 -3.27
C VAL A 107 5.69 30.84 -1.91
N TRP A 108 6.15 29.91 -1.09
CA TRP A 108 5.76 29.74 0.31
C TRP A 108 6.93 30.14 1.20
N ARG A 109 6.62 30.66 2.38
CA ARG A 109 7.57 30.98 3.45
C ARG A 109 7.18 30.25 4.72
N CYS A 110 8.15 29.57 5.32
CA CYS A 110 7.89 28.72 6.49
C CYS A 110 7.72 29.63 7.70
N THR A 111 6.62 29.46 8.44
CA THR A 111 6.39 30.19 9.69
C THR A 111 7.40 29.84 10.79
N HIS A 112 8.08 28.68 10.70
CA HIS A 112 9.04 28.23 11.70
C HIS A 112 10.49 28.61 11.39
N CYS A 113 10.99 28.27 10.20
CA CYS A 113 12.41 28.47 9.84
C CYS A 113 12.64 29.58 8.80
N GLN A 114 11.56 30.25 8.37
CA GLN A 114 11.58 31.35 7.39
C GLN A 114 12.16 31.00 6.02
N SER A 115 12.45 29.73 5.73
CA SER A 115 12.90 29.31 4.41
C SER A 115 11.80 29.52 3.37
N GLN A 116 12.18 29.98 2.19
CA GLN A 116 11.29 30.07 1.04
C GLN A 116 11.41 28.83 0.16
N TRP A 117 10.30 28.37 -0.41
CA TRP A 117 10.28 27.31 -1.42
C TRP A 117 9.09 27.49 -2.37
N SER A 118 9.18 26.88 -3.55
CA SER A 118 8.08 26.89 -4.52
C SER A 118 7.31 25.57 -4.48
N ALA A 119 5.98 25.67 -4.48
CA ALA A 119 5.08 24.52 -4.61
C ALA A 119 3.70 24.97 -5.13
N ARG A 120 2.93 24.05 -5.71
CA ARG A 120 1.56 24.33 -6.15
C ARG A 120 0.59 24.29 -4.97
N PRO A 121 -0.35 25.24 -4.85
CA PRO A 121 -1.42 25.14 -3.87
C PRO A 121 -2.18 23.82 -3.94
N SER A 122 -2.46 23.32 -5.15
CA SER A 122 -3.11 22.02 -5.37
C SER A 122 -2.40 20.83 -4.75
N ASP A 123 -1.07 20.82 -4.75
CA ASP A 123 -0.31 19.71 -4.17
C ASP A 123 -0.29 19.80 -2.65
N ARG A 124 -0.21 21.03 -2.11
CA ARG A 124 -0.18 21.28 -0.67
C ARG A 124 -1.53 21.07 0.02
N THR A 125 -2.63 21.16 -0.71
CA THR A 125 -3.99 20.90 -0.21
C THR A 125 -4.41 19.44 -0.39
N ASN A 126 -3.78 18.71 -1.32
CA ASN A 126 -4.05 17.29 -1.54
C ASN A 126 -3.42 16.43 -0.41
N PRO A 127 -4.20 15.71 0.41
CA PRO A 127 -3.66 14.89 1.50
C PRO A 127 -2.66 13.82 1.06
N GLN A 128 -2.72 13.37 -0.19
CA GLN A 128 -1.79 12.40 -0.75
C GLN A 128 -0.38 12.99 -0.95
N LEU A 129 -0.30 14.26 -1.34
CA LEU A 129 0.91 14.94 -1.78
C LEU A 129 1.45 15.95 -0.75
N ALA A 130 0.58 16.45 0.11
CA ALA A 130 0.85 17.61 0.97
C ALA A 130 2.13 17.46 1.77
N ASP A 131 2.41 16.28 2.35
CA ASP A 131 3.61 16.03 3.14
C ASP A 131 4.92 16.13 2.34
N ALA A 132 4.91 15.69 1.08
CA ALA A 132 6.06 15.79 0.19
C ALA A 132 6.37 17.24 -0.22
N HIS A 133 5.38 18.14 -0.15
CA HIS A 133 5.50 19.55 -0.52
C HIS A 133 5.50 20.51 0.69
N ARG A 134 5.76 19.99 1.90
CA ARG A 134 6.01 20.81 3.09
C ARG A 134 7.37 21.51 3.01
N CYS A 135 7.64 22.33 4.01
CA CYS A 135 8.90 23.04 4.15
C CYS A 135 10.09 22.06 4.08
N PRO A 136 10.96 22.14 3.05
CA PRO A 136 12.06 21.20 2.86
C PRO A 136 13.11 21.29 3.98
N ARG A 137 13.25 22.45 4.64
CA ARG A 137 14.21 22.61 5.73
C ARG A 137 13.75 21.95 7.03
N CYS A 138 12.47 22.07 7.37
CA CYS A 138 11.92 21.47 8.58
C CYS A 138 11.54 19.99 8.40
N TYR A 139 11.36 19.53 7.15
CA TYR A 139 10.82 18.20 6.85
C TYR A 139 11.74 17.33 5.97
N GLY A 140 12.72 17.92 5.27
CA GLY A 140 13.65 17.21 4.37
C GLY A 140 15.04 16.99 4.95
N GLY A 141 15.31 17.43 6.18
CA GLY A 141 16.60 17.22 6.83
C GLY A 141 16.71 15.84 7.47
N GLN A 142 17.75 15.09 7.10
CA GLN A 142 18.37 14.12 8.02
C GLN A 142 18.57 14.79 9.39
N PRO A 143 18.44 14.04 10.50
CA PRO A 143 18.69 14.60 11.84
C PRO A 143 20.04 15.30 11.84
N LEU A 144 20.05 16.59 12.20
CA LEU A 144 21.30 17.29 12.46
C LEU A 144 22.09 16.48 13.51
N PRO A 145 23.38 16.18 13.28
CA PRO A 145 24.20 15.58 14.32
C PRO A 145 24.19 16.51 15.53
N ALA A 146 23.82 15.95 16.69
CA ALA A 146 24.01 16.62 17.96
C ALA A 146 25.51 16.86 18.17
N GLY A 147 25.91 18.12 18.29
CA GLY A 147 27.25 18.51 18.73
C GLY A 147 28.09 19.17 17.66
N SER A 148 28.03 20.50 17.60
CA SER A 148 29.20 21.31 17.31
C SER A 148 29.67 21.90 18.64
N PRO A 149 30.85 21.51 19.17
CA PRO A 149 31.50 22.27 20.22
C PRO A 149 32.68 23.03 19.61
N ASP A 150 32.54 24.33 19.39
CA ASP A 150 33.69 25.19 19.15
C ASP A 150 33.58 26.42 20.04
N THR A 151 34.05 26.27 21.27
CA THR A 151 34.69 27.36 22.02
C THR A 151 35.72 26.73 22.97
N PRO A 152 36.98 27.20 23.00
CA PRO A 152 38.06 26.53 23.71
C PRO A 152 38.03 26.92 25.19
N THR A 153 38.05 25.95 26.09
CA THR A 153 38.47 26.20 27.47
C THR A 153 39.27 25.00 27.97
N SER A 154 40.49 25.32 28.42
CA SER A 154 41.51 24.43 28.96
C SER A 154 41.13 23.83 30.34
N PRO A 155 41.92 22.86 30.84
CA PRO A 155 41.43 21.72 31.61
C PRO A 155 41.46 21.96 33.12
N ASP A 156 40.53 21.36 33.85
CA ASP A 156 40.90 20.76 35.15
C ASP A 156 39.93 19.69 35.66
N ALA A 157 40.47 18.89 36.57
CA ALA A 157 40.16 17.55 37.03
C ALA A 157 38.71 17.17 37.44
N GLY A 158 38.36 15.92 37.07
CA GLY A 158 38.01 14.88 38.06
C GLY A 158 36.52 14.65 38.40
N ALA A 159 35.84 13.77 37.68
CA ALA A 159 34.74 12.94 38.22
C ALA A 159 34.36 11.80 37.26
N GLN A 160 34.18 10.59 37.80
CA GLN A 160 33.77 9.38 37.08
C GLN A 160 32.34 9.48 36.49
N PRO A 161 32.04 8.78 35.37
CA PRO A 161 30.69 8.75 34.80
C PRO A 161 29.78 7.76 35.55
N GLY A 162 28.77 8.29 36.23
CA GLY A 162 27.59 7.53 36.65
C GLY A 162 26.63 7.27 35.48
N PRO A 163 25.71 6.29 35.58
CA PRO A 163 24.78 5.97 34.50
C PRO A 163 23.72 7.07 34.38
N SER A 164 23.97 8.07 33.55
CA SER A 164 22.98 9.10 33.25
C SER A 164 21.81 8.50 32.47
N SER A 165 20.71 8.36 33.19
CA SER A 165 19.34 8.34 32.70
C SER A 165 19.17 9.26 31.49
N ARG A 166 18.84 8.67 30.33
CA ARG A 166 18.21 9.40 29.23
C ARG A 166 17.02 10.20 29.79
N PRO A 167 16.89 11.50 29.50
CA PRO A 167 15.62 12.16 29.71
C PRO A 167 14.60 11.45 28.83
N SER A 168 13.63 10.81 29.47
CA SER A 168 12.41 10.35 28.83
C SER A 168 11.67 11.57 28.28
N THR A 169 12.05 12.02 27.10
CA THR A 169 11.22 12.93 26.31
C THR A 169 10.02 12.12 25.85
N ALA A 170 8.90 12.36 26.51
CA ALA A 170 7.61 11.81 26.16
C ALA A 170 7.36 11.96 24.65
N ALA A 171 6.96 10.86 24.02
CA ALA A 171 6.78 10.72 22.59
C ALA A 171 5.65 11.63 22.06
N THR A 172 6.00 12.84 21.64
CA THR A 172 5.17 13.62 20.72
C THR A 172 5.34 12.98 19.34
N GLY A 173 4.36 12.21 18.90
CA GLY A 173 4.38 11.28 17.75
C GLY A 173 4.59 11.88 16.35
N VAL A 174 5.60 12.73 16.16
CA VAL A 174 6.00 13.36 14.90
C VAL A 174 7.40 12.87 14.53
N GLY A 175 7.52 11.57 14.27
CA GLY A 175 8.77 10.92 13.87
C GLY A 175 8.69 10.33 12.45
N LEU A 176 9.80 9.78 11.97
CA LEU A 176 9.79 8.93 10.77
C LEU A 176 9.13 7.58 11.11
N LEU A 177 8.40 7.02 10.14
CA LEU A 177 7.66 5.78 10.31
C LEU A 177 8.60 4.60 10.64
N CYS A 178 9.73 4.49 9.94
CA CYS A 178 10.71 3.42 10.13
C CYS A 178 11.32 3.42 11.54
N ASP A 179 11.59 4.61 12.08
CA ASP A 179 12.24 4.76 13.39
C ASP A 179 11.26 4.54 14.53
N SER A 180 10.04 5.05 14.38
CA SER A 180 9.02 4.99 15.43
C SER A 180 8.27 3.66 15.44
N TYR A 181 8.03 3.05 14.27
CA TYR A 181 7.20 1.86 14.11
C TYR A 181 7.78 0.89 13.06
N PRO A 182 8.92 0.22 13.34
CA PRO A 182 9.60 -0.66 12.39
C PRO A 182 8.73 -1.82 11.89
N PHE A 183 7.86 -2.39 12.73
CA PHE A 183 6.93 -3.45 12.32
C PHE A 183 5.82 -3.00 11.38
N LEU A 184 5.42 -1.73 11.46
CA LEU A 184 4.52 -1.15 10.46
C LEU A 184 5.30 -0.89 9.17
N ALA A 185 6.48 -0.28 9.26
CA ALA A 185 7.35 0.00 8.12
C ALA A 185 7.68 -1.27 7.32
N ALA A 186 7.91 -2.41 7.98
CA ALA A 186 8.15 -3.71 7.33
C ALA A 186 6.98 -4.22 6.48
N GLN A 187 5.76 -3.71 6.71
CA GLN A 187 4.57 -4.05 5.94
C GLN A 187 4.37 -3.13 4.72
N TRP A 188 5.25 -2.17 4.46
CA TRP A 188 5.19 -1.34 3.27
C TRP A 188 5.29 -2.18 1.99
N ASP A 189 4.47 -1.89 0.96
CA ASP A 189 4.57 -2.54 -0.35
C ASP A 189 5.40 -1.66 -1.32
N PRO A 190 6.72 -1.89 -1.46
CA PRO A 190 7.57 -1.02 -2.26
C PRO A 190 7.20 -1.06 -3.74
N LEU A 191 6.85 -2.23 -4.27
CA LEU A 191 6.56 -2.39 -5.70
C LEU A 191 5.31 -1.62 -6.11
N ARG A 192 4.26 -1.63 -5.25
CA ARG A 192 3.05 -0.84 -5.52
C ARG A 192 3.27 0.63 -5.29
N ASN A 193 3.94 1.01 -4.21
CA ASN A 193 4.13 2.43 -3.88
C ASN A 193 5.07 3.14 -4.88
N GLN A 194 5.95 2.42 -5.57
CA GLN A 194 6.77 2.97 -6.66
C GLN A 194 5.99 3.23 -7.96
N LEU A 195 4.75 2.74 -8.10
CA LEU A 195 3.92 3.03 -9.27
C LEU A 195 3.47 4.49 -9.25
N LEU A 196 3.83 5.23 -10.31
CA LEU A 196 3.50 6.66 -10.43
C LEU A 196 2.00 6.94 -10.28
N GLN A 197 1.14 6.01 -10.74
CA GLN A 197 -0.31 6.15 -10.65
C GLN A 197 -0.83 6.20 -9.20
N ASN A 198 -0.07 5.67 -8.23
CA ASN A 198 -0.43 5.71 -6.82
C ASN A 198 0.00 7.01 -6.13
N GLN A 199 0.80 7.85 -6.78
CA GLN A 199 1.20 9.18 -6.28
C GLN A 199 1.80 9.13 -4.86
N VAL A 200 2.58 8.09 -4.55
CA VAL A 200 3.36 8.01 -3.31
C VAL A 200 4.76 8.54 -3.60
N LEU A 201 5.03 9.78 -3.18
CA LEU A 201 6.28 10.48 -3.52
C LEU A 201 7.42 10.24 -2.52
N GLN A 202 7.10 9.73 -1.33
CA GLN A 202 8.07 9.50 -0.26
C GLN A 202 8.33 7.99 -0.09
N SER A 203 9.58 7.65 0.23
CA SER A 203 9.95 6.29 0.61
C SER A 203 9.57 5.98 2.08
N VAL A 204 9.64 4.70 2.45
CA VAL A 204 9.34 4.25 3.82
C VAL A 204 10.26 4.90 4.88
N THR A 205 11.46 5.34 4.49
CA THR A 205 12.43 6.01 5.37
C THR A 205 12.19 7.50 5.51
N GLU A 206 11.37 8.11 4.65
CA GLU A 206 11.11 9.56 4.65
C GLU A 206 9.70 9.89 5.14
N VAL A 207 8.78 8.93 5.05
CA VAL A 207 7.39 9.13 5.44
C VAL A 207 7.24 9.29 6.94
N ARG A 208 6.46 10.28 7.34
CA ARG A 208 6.20 10.62 8.75
C ARG A 208 5.02 9.84 9.30
N THR A 209 5.03 9.60 10.61
CA THR A 209 3.94 8.91 11.32
C THR A 209 2.59 9.63 11.23
N SER A 210 2.61 10.96 11.10
CA SER A 210 1.43 11.81 10.96
C SER A 210 0.89 11.89 9.53
N SER A 211 1.49 11.19 8.57
CA SER A 211 1.17 11.41 7.16
C SER A 211 -0.23 10.95 6.78
N ALA A 212 -0.95 11.80 6.04
CA ALA A 212 -2.28 11.46 5.51
C ALA A 212 -2.22 10.69 4.19
N SER A 213 -1.02 10.50 3.62
CA SER A 213 -0.84 9.79 2.35
C SER A 213 -1.36 8.36 2.43
N MET A 214 -2.21 7.99 1.47
CA MET A 214 -2.66 6.63 1.25
C MET A 214 -1.55 5.83 0.59
N VAL A 215 -1.13 4.76 1.25
CA VAL A 215 -0.04 3.91 0.76
C VAL A 215 -0.50 2.45 0.73
N TRP A 216 0.12 1.68 -0.14
CA TRP A 216 -0.08 0.25 -0.20
C TRP A 216 0.78 -0.44 0.85
N TRP A 217 0.12 -1.27 1.63
CA TRP A 217 0.73 -2.17 2.59
C TRP A 217 0.56 -3.61 2.11
N ARG A 218 1.36 -4.52 2.65
CA ARG A 218 1.34 -5.94 2.35
C ARG A 218 1.36 -6.77 3.63
N CYS A 219 0.42 -7.71 3.70
CA CYS A 219 0.14 -8.40 4.96
C CYS A 219 1.19 -9.47 5.20
N PRO A 220 1.84 -9.55 6.37
CA PRO A 220 2.83 -10.61 6.61
C PRO A 220 2.18 -12.00 6.66
N LEU A 221 0.89 -12.10 7.01
CA LEU A 221 0.16 -13.37 7.11
C LEU A 221 -0.42 -13.83 5.77
N CYS A 222 -1.31 -13.03 5.17
CA CYS A 222 -2.04 -13.43 3.95
C CYS A 222 -1.41 -12.91 2.65
N LEU A 223 -0.31 -12.16 2.74
CA LEU A 223 0.43 -11.57 1.63
C LEU A 223 -0.38 -10.63 0.72
N SER A 224 -1.63 -10.36 1.08
CA SER A 224 -2.55 -9.56 0.31
C SER A 224 -2.26 -8.08 0.54
N PRO A 225 -2.21 -7.28 -0.54
CA PRO A 225 -2.01 -5.85 -0.42
C PRO A 225 -3.32 -5.15 -0.02
N TRP A 226 -3.21 -4.02 0.67
CA TRP A 226 -4.33 -3.11 0.92
C TRP A 226 -3.86 -1.66 1.00
N LEU A 227 -4.76 -0.74 0.68
CA LEU A 227 -4.55 0.70 0.75
C LEU A 227 -5.11 1.25 2.07
N GLU A 228 -4.30 2.03 2.78
CA GLU A 228 -4.66 2.70 4.04
C GLU A 228 -3.69 3.87 4.27
N SER A 229 -4.14 4.96 4.89
CA SER A 229 -3.25 6.09 5.18
C SER A 229 -2.30 5.77 6.34
N VAL A 230 -1.10 6.33 6.31
CA VAL A 230 -0.07 6.11 7.34
C VAL A 230 -0.56 6.49 8.73
N SER A 231 -1.08 7.71 8.87
CA SER A 231 -1.63 8.24 10.13
C SER A 231 -2.76 7.38 10.69
N SER A 232 -3.71 6.94 9.87
CA SER A 232 -4.80 6.08 10.34
C SER A 232 -4.28 4.72 10.83
N ARG A 233 -3.27 4.15 10.15
CA ARG A 233 -2.68 2.88 10.54
C ARG A 233 -1.87 2.99 11.83
N VAL A 234 -1.07 4.06 11.97
CA VAL A 234 -0.31 4.37 13.19
C VAL A 234 -1.26 4.55 14.38
N ALA A 235 -2.35 5.30 14.21
CA ALA A 235 -3.36 5.49 15.25
C ALA A 235 -3.97 4.16 15.71
N ARG A 236 -4.31 3.27 14.75
CA ARG A 236 -4.83 1.93 15.06
C ARG A 236 -3.80 1.05 15.78
N TYR A 237 -2.54 1.12 15.40
CA TYR A 237 -1.47 0.41 16.10
C TYR A 237 -1.31 0.91 17.53
N GLY A 238 -1.35 2.23 17.75
CA GLY A 238 -1.30 2.83 19.10
C GLY A 238 -2.46 2.37 19.99
N LEU A 239 -3.70 2.34 19.46
CA LEU A 239 -4.86 1.81 20.20
C LEU A 239 -4.72 0.32 20.51
N ALA A 240 -4.14 -0.46 19.60
CA ALA A 240 -3.90 -1.88 19.83
C ALA A 240 -2.84 -2.08 20.93
N MET A 241 -1.75 -1.32 20.92
CA MET A 241 -0.74 -1.33 21.98
C MET A 241 -1.35 -1.04 23.35
N GLN A 242 -2.15 0.03 23.47
CA GLN A 242 -2.81 0.39 24.73
C GLN A 242 -3.68 -0.74 25.30
N ARG A 243 -4.40 -1.48 24.44
CA ARG A 243 -5.24 -2.62 24.85
C ARG A 243 -4.41 -3.79 25.37
N HIS A 244 -3.23 -4.04 24.80
CA HIS A 244 -2.34 -5.11 25.23
C HIS A 244 -1.54 -4.75 26.49
N SER A 245 -1.38 -3.46 26.80
CA SER A 245 -0.67 -2.98 27.99
C SER A 245 -1.53 -2.89 29.26
N VAL A 246 -2.84 -3.16 29.21
CA VAL A 246 -3.70 -3.14 30.41
C VAL A 246 -3.40 -4.39 31.26
N PRO A 247 -2.90 -4.25 32.51
CA PRO A 247 -2.69 -5.40 33.38
C PRO A 247 -4.03 -6.05 33.72
N SER A 248 -4.14 -7.33 33.43
CA SER A 248 -5.23 -8.18 33.94
C SER A 248 -5.30 -8.03 35.46
N LYS A 249 -6.48 -7.66 35.99
CA LYS A 249 -6.75 -7.68 37.44
C LYS A 249 -6.30 -9.03 38.03
N PRO A 250 -5.65 -9.08 39.21
CA PRO A 250 -5.40 -10.34 39.89
C PRO A 250 -6.75 -10.90 40.34
N SER A 251 -7.22 -11.96 39.68
CA SER A 251 -8.37 -12.73 40.16
C SER A 251 -7.93 -13.54 41.39
N LEU A 252 -8.70 -13.41 42.47
CA LEU A 252 -8.49 -14.13 43.73
C LEU A 252 -8.38 -15.65 43.54
N SER A 253 -7.41 -16.22 44.26
CA SER A 253 -7.31 -17.59 44.80
C SER A 253 -8.02 -18.71 44.03
N ARG A 254 -7.24 -19.49 43.28
CA ARG A 254 -7.53 -20.91 43.07
C ARG A 254 -6.27 -21.73 43.26
N THR A 255 -6.20 -22.40 44.41
CA THR A 255 -5.24 -23.47 44.71
C THR A 255 -5.36 -24.56 43.64
N GLY A 256 -4.27 -24.79 42.91
CA GLY A 256 -4.20 -25.81 41.88
C GLY A 256 -2.81 -25.85 41.27
N THR A 257 -2.13 -26.96 41.52
CA THR A 257 -0.73 -27.30 41.29
C THR A 257 -0.19 -26.88 39.91
N THR A 258 0.99 -26.25 39.93
CA THR A 258 1.81 -25.80 38.80
C THR A 258 2.26 -26.94 37.87
N PRO A 259 2.44 -26.62 36.58
CA PRO A 259 3.73 -26.90 35.96
C PRO A 259 4.34 -25.64 35.33
N GLY A 260 5.57 -25.33 35.76
CA GLY A 260 6.58 -24.51 35.10
C GLY A 260 6.13 -23.27 34.32
N ASN A 261 5.96 -22.15 35.01
CA ASN A 261 6.05 -20.83 34.36
C ASN A 261 7.53 -20.54 34.07
N ASP A 262 7.93 -20.78 32.83
CA ASP A 262 9.22 -20.37 32.29
C ASP A 262 9.23 -18.82 32.11
N PRO A 263 10.07 -18.06 32.81
CA PRO A 263 10.09 -16.60 32.76
C PRO A 263 10.75 -16.03 31.48
N SER A 264 11.05 -16.88 30.49
CA SER A 264 11.81 -16.53 29.29
C SER A 264 10.97 -16.34 28.02
N ARG A 265 9.63 -16.35 28.11
CA ARG A 265 8.77 -16.12 26.95
C ARG A 265 8.70 -14.61 26.65
N PRO A 266 9.26 -14.11 25.54
CA PRO A 266 9.19 -12.68 25.22
C PRO A 266 7.73 -12.27 25.19
N ALA A 267 7.39 -11.18 25.88
CA ALA A 267 6.09 -10.54 25.76
C ALA A 267 5.75 -10.46 24.27
N GLY A 268 4.71 -11.18 23.84
CA GLY A 268 4.42 -11.40 22.43
C GLY A 268 4.35 -10.07 21.70
N GLU A 269 5.34 -9.83 20.83
CA GLU A 269 5.49 -8.59 20.10
C GLU A 269 4.27 -8.40 19.19
N LEU A 270 3.51 -7.32 19.40
CA LEU A 270 2.23 -7.16 18.71
C LEU A 270 2.46 -6.79 17.24
N VAL A 271 2.15 -7.73 16.36
CA VAL A 271 2.12 -7.46 14.91
C VAL A 271 0.69 -7.15 14.48
N LEU A 272 0.40 -5.88 14.18
CA LEU A 272 -0.88 -5.51 13.58
C LEU A 272 -0.98 -6.09 12.18
N LEU A 273 -2.00 -6.91 11.92
CA LEU A 273 -2.21 -7.53 10.62
C LEU A 273 -2.94 -6.57 9.66
N CYS A 274 -3.37 -7.10 8.51
CA CYS A 274 -4.24 -6.35 7.60
C CYS A 274 -5.70 -6.37 8.09
N PRO A 275 -6.52 -5.37 7.68
CA PRO A 275 -7.95 -5.32 8.00
C PRO A 275 -8.72 -6.63 7.79
N SER A 276 -8.39 -7.36 6.72
CA SER A 276 -9.06 -8.63 6.40
C SER A 276 -8.67 -9.78 7.33
N CYS A 277 -7.43 -9.83 7.83
CA CYS A 277 -7.00 -10.83 8.80
C CYS A 277 -7.53 -10.53 10.20
N GLU A 278 -7.57 -9.25 10.58
CA GLU A 278 -8.15 -8.80 11.85
C GLU A 278 -9.63 -9.14 11.95
N ARG A 279 -10.41 -8.88 10.88
CA ARG A 279 -11.83 -9.29 10.82
C ARG A 279 -12.04 -10.80 10.93
N ARG A 280 -11.03 -11.61 10.60
CA ARG A 280 -11.07 -13.08 10.76
C ARG A 280 -10.59 -13.55 12.13
N GLY A 281 -10.24 -12.64 13.05
CA GLY A 281 -9.74 -12.99 14.38
C GLY A 281 -8.30 -13.51 14.39
N ALA A 282 -7.53 -13.33 13.31
CA ALA A 282 -6.17 -13.87 13.22
C ALA A 282 -5.16 -13.17 14.16
N SER A 283 -5.50 -12.00 14.69
CA SER A 283 -4.65 -11.22 15.62
C SER A 283 -4.89 -11.53 17.09
N SER A 284 -5.93 -12.31 17.42
CA SER A 284 -6.38 -12.55 18.79
C SER A 284 -5.95 -13.94 19.27
N SER A 285 -4.76 -14.02 19.88
CA SER A 285 -4.37 -15.17 20.69
C SER A 285 -4.98 -15.02 22.09
N GLY A 286 -6.17 -15.60 22.30
CA GLY A 286 -6.71 -15.89 23.64
C GLY A 286 -7.15 -14.68 24.50
N ALA A 287 -8.37 -14.78 25.04
CA ALA A 287 -8.93 -13.91 26.09
C ALA A 287 -9.02 -12.41 25.77
N ILE A 288 -10.06 -12.02 25.02
CA ILE A 288 -10.52 -10.62 25.02
C ILE A 288 -11.63 -10.51 26.06
N SER A 289 -11.34 -9.85 27.19
CA SER A 289 -12.37 -9.18 28.00
C SER A 289 -13.27 -8.35 27.08
N PRO A 290 -14.59 -8.31 27.28
CA PRO A 290 -15.50 -7.72 26.30
C PRO A 290 -15.10 -6.26 26.07
N ALA A 291 -14.46 -5.99 24.93
CA ALA A 291 -14.34 -4.64 24.43
C ALA A 291 -15.77 -4.09 24.39
N SER A 292 -15.96 -2.88 24.90
CA SER A 292 -17.23 -2.16 24.83
C SER A 292 -17.90 -2.42 23.48
N PRO A 293 -19.19 -2.80 23.46
CA PRO A 293 -19.86 -3.16 22.21
C PRO A 293 -19.74 -2.00 21.23
N ARG A 294 -19.22 -2.27 20.03
CA ARG A 294 -19.20 -1.28 18.95
C ARG A 294 -20.65 -1.04 18.55
N ARG A 295 -21.14 0.19 18.72
CA ARG A 295 -22.53 0.56 18.43
C ARG A 295 -22.61 1.41 17.17
N TRP A 296 -21.66 2.32 17.00
CA TRP A 296 -21.66 3.32 15.94
C TRP A 296 -20.55 3.05 14.94
N LEU A 297 -20.70 3.55 13.70
CA LEU A 297 -19.70 3.40 12.65
C LEU A 297 -18.33 3.94 13.09
N ALA A 298 -18.32 5.01 13.89
CA ALA A 298 -17.11 5.56 14.46
C ALA A 298 -16.34 4.61 15.41
N ASP A 299 -17.02 3.64 16.03
CA ASP A 299 -16.39 2.66 16.92
C ASP A 299 -15.62 1.58 16.14
N ASP A 300 -15.88 1.44 14.84
CA ASP A 300 -15.23 0.48 13.96
C ASP A 300 -14.30 1.17 12.97
N ALA A 301 -13.04 1.37 13.38
CA ALA A 301 -12.02 2.00 12.55
C ALA A 301 -11.77 1.29 11.19
N LEU A 302 -12.05 -0.02 11.10
CA LEU A 302 -11.87 -0.77 9.86
C LEU A 302 -12.97 -0.41 8.85
N LEU A 303 -14.23 -0.40 9.29
CA LEU A 303 -15.36 -0.01 8.46
C LEU A 303 -15.34 1.50 8.16
N LEU A 304 -15.03 2.34 9.16
CA LEU A 304 -14.97 3.78 8.97
C LEU A 304 -13.98 4.17 7.86
N GLY A 305 -12.79 3.57 7.83
CA GLY A 305 -11.82 3.87 6.76
C GLY A 305 -12.14 3.23 5.40
N GLU A 306 -13.22 2.45 5.29
CA GLU A 306 -13.78 2.00 4.01
C GLU A 306 -14.99 2.84 3.58
N ALA A 307 -15.62 3.57 4.50
CA ALA A 307 -16.84 4.34 4.22
C ALA A 307 -16.53 5.66 3.49
N LEU A 308 -17.26 5.93 2.41
CA LEU A 308 -17.26 7.20 1.69
C LEU A 308 -18.45 8.03 2.16
N LEU A 309 -18.31 8.62 3.36
CA LEU A 309 -19.37 9.44 3.96
C LEU A 309 -19.54 10.76 3.22
N ARG A 310 -20.79 11.18 3.05
CA ARG A 310 -21.14 12.52 2.60
C ARG A 310 -20.91 13.54 3.73
N PRO A 311 -20.68 14.83 3.44
CA PRO A 311 -20.38 15.83 4.47
C PRO A 311 -21.41 15.95 5.60
N HIS A 312 -22.68 15.66 5.33
CA HIS A 312 -23.77 15.69 6.32
C HIS A 312 -23.94 14.39 7.13
N GLN A 313 -23.20 13.33 6.79
CA GLN A 313 -23.29 12.04 7.47
C GLN A 313 -22.29 11.97 8.62
N ASP A 314 -22.80 11.97 9.84
CA ASP A 314 -21.99 11.86 11.05
C ASP A 314 -21.78 10.38 11.44
N PRO A 315 -20.53 9.86 11.44
CA PRO A 315 -20.24 8.47 11.79
C PRO A 315 -20.61 8.11 13.24
N GLN A 316 -20.73 9.08 14.15
CA GLN A 316 -21.17 8.86 15.54
C GLN A 316 -22.68 8.60 15.65
N ARG A 317 -23.44 8.87 14.58
CA ARG A 317 -24.91 8.72 14.54
C ARG A 317 -25.37 7.58 13.64
N VAL A 318 -24.44 6.93 12.94
CA VAL A 318 -24.73 5.78 12.06
C VAL A 318 -24.54 4.50 12.86
N SER A 319 -25.63 3.82 13.20
CA SER A 319 -25.57 2.54 13.92
C SER A 319 -24.97 1.43 13.05
N LEU A 320 -24.12 0.59 13.64
CA LEU A 320 -23.51 -0.57 12.98
C LEU A 320 -24.51 -1.66 12.59
N THR A 321 -25.69 -1.67 13.22
CA THR A 321 -26.78 -2.60 12.91
C THR A 321 -27.86 -1.99 12.02
N SER A 322 -27.66 -0.76 11.53
CA SER A 322 -28.64 -0.09 10.68
C SER A 322 -28.62 -0.62 9.24
N GLU A 323 -29.78 -0.62 8.60
CA GLU A 323 -29.91 -0.89 7.15
C GLU A 323 -29.62 0.35 6.29
N THR A 324 -28.99 1.38 6.86
CA THR A 324 -28.60 2.58 6.12
C THR A 324 -27.61 2.21 5.02
N MET A 325 -27.93 2.60 3.79
CA MET A 325 -27.07 2.38 2.63
C MET A 325 -25.98 3.46 2.56
N LEU A 326 -24.72 3.04 2.57
CA LEU A 326 -23.56 3.90 2.39
C LEU A 326 -22.79 3.52 1.12
N GLN A 327 -21.98 4.46 0.63
CA GLN A 327 -20.95 4.18 -0.36
C GLN A 327 -19.68 3.70 0.36
N TRP A 328 -19.06 2.66 -0.19
CA TRP A 328 -17.87 2.03 0.36
C TRP A 328 -16.78 1.96 -0.69
N ARG A 329 -15.52 2.05 -0.28
CA ARG A 329 -14.36 1.83 -1.14
C ARG A 329 -13.51 0.70 -0.61
N CYS A 330 -13.36 -0.36 -1.39
CA CYS A 330 -12.58 -1.52 -0.97
C CYS A 330 -11.08 -1.19 -0.88
N ARG A 331 -10.44 -1.45 0.26
CA ARG A 331 -8.98 -1.24 0.45
C ARG A 331 -8.11 -2.11 -0.46
N SER A 332 -8.61 -3.23 -0.96
CA SER A 332 -7.80 -4.17 -1.75
C SER A 332 -7.84 -3.87 -3.24
N CYS A 333 -9.02 -3.55 -3.78
CA CYS A 333 -9.19 -3.34 -5.22
C CYS A 333 -9.71 -1.95 -5.60
N GLN A 334 -9.89 -1.04 -4.63
CA GLN A 334 -10.37 0.33 -4.80
C GLN A 334 -11.75 0.48 -5.47
N PHE A 335 -12.49 -0.63 -5.63
CA PHE A 335 -13.83 -0.62 -6.19
C PHE A 335 -14.80 0.05 -5.23
N GLU A 336 -15.57 0.99 -5.76
CA GLU A 336 -16.62 1.69 -5.03
C GLU A 336 -17.94 0.97 -5.21
N TYR A 337 -18.69 0.79 -4.12
CA TYR A 337 -19.95 0.06 -4.13
C TYR A 337 -20.88 0.49 -3.01
N ALA A 338 -22.18 0.33 -3.23
CA ALA A 338 -23.20 0.54 -2.21
C ALA A 338 -23.45 -0.75 -1.42
N ALA A 339 -23.56 -0.62 -0.10
CA ALA A 339 -24.00 -1.70 0.80
C ALA A 339 -24.57 -1.11 2.09
N THR A 340 -25.43 -1.87 2.78
CA THR A 340 -25.93 -1.45 4.10
C THR A 340 -24.85 -1.64 5.18
N VAL A 341 -24.88 -0.81 6.22
CA VAL A 341 -23.94 -0.93 7.36
C VAL A 341 -24.10 -2.29 8.04
N ALA A 342 -25.34 -2.74 8.26
CA ALA A 342 -25.65 -4.04 8.84
C ALA A 342 -25.04 -5.21 8.04
N ASN A 343 -25.14 -5.21 6.72
CA ASN A 343 -24.53 -6.26 5.89
C ASN A 343 -22.99 -6.28 6.03
N ARG A 344 -22.38 -5.10 6.11
CA ARG A 344 -20.92 -4.96 6.25
C ARG A 344 -20.42 -5.38 7.63
N PHE A 345 -21.16 -5.07 8.69
CA PHE A 345 -20.79 -5.36 10.07
C PHE A 345 -21.24 -6.75 10.53
N LEU A 346 -22.54 -7.05 10.47
CA LEU A 346 -23.10 -8.31 10.99
C LEU A 346 -22.78 -9.50 10.06
N ARG A 347 -22.97 -9.31 8.74
CA ARG A 347 -22.79 -10.39 7.76
C ARG A 347 -21.39 -10.49 7.18
N HIS A 348 -20.50 -9.56 7.56
CA HIS A 348 -19.13 -9.48 7.03
C HIS A 348 -19.10 -9.48 5.50
N GLU A 349 -20.10 -8.86 4.86
CA GLU A 349 -20.28 -8.88 3.42
C GLU A 349 -19.05 -8.30 2.72
N ARG A 350 -18.44 -9.06 1.81
CA ARG A 350 -17.21 -8.65 1.12
C ARG A 350 -17.52 -7.75 -0.08
N CYS A 351 -16.54 -6.95 -0.49
CA CYS A 351 -16.61 -6.18 -1.74
C CYS A 351 -17.06 -7.08 -2.91
N PRO A 352 -18.03 -6.66 -3.73
CA PRO A 352 -18.59 -7.48 -4.79
C PRO A 352 -17.58 -7.77 -5.91
N GLN A 353 -16.62 -6.88 -6.17
CA GLN A 353 -15.53 -7.14 -7.11
C GLN A 353 -14.55 -8.19 -6.58
N CYS A 354 -14.13 -8.08 -5.31
CA CYS A 354 -13.21 -9.04 -4.66
C CYS A 354 -13.84 -10.41 -4.36
N SER A 355 -15.18 -10.51 -4.35
CA SER A 355 -15.90 -11.76 -4.10
C SER A 355 -16.44 -12.42 -5.37
N GLY A 356 -16.30 -11.77 -6.54
CA GLY A 356 -16.77 -12.28 -7.83
C GLY A 356 -18.24 -12.00 -8.13
N ARG A 357 -18.98 -11.31 -7.24
CA ARG A 357 -20.38 -10.92 -7.48
C ARG A 357 -20.52 -9.91 -8.62
N THR A 358 -19.57 -8.98 -8.75
CA THR A 358 -19.48 -8.07 -9.90
C THR A 358 -18.33 -8.50 -10.79
N LYS A 359 -18.62 -8.81 -12.06
CA LYS A 359 -17.62 -9.21 -13.05
C LYS A 359 -16.83 -8.00 -13.52
N SER A 360 -15.50 -8.09 -13.50
CA SER A 360 -14.61 -7.02 -13.93
C SER A 360 -13.29 -7.59 -14.43
N MET A 361 -12.49 -6.78 -15.12
CA MET A 361 -11.14 -7.20 -15.54
C MET A 361 -10.26 -7.65 -14.35
N HIS A 362 -10.56 -7.20 -13.12
CA HIS A 362 -9.83 -7.58 -11.91
C HIS A 362 -10.09 -9.01 -11.43
N ASN A 363 -11.18 -9.65 -11.86
CA ASN A 363 -11.56 -10.98 -11.37
C ASN A 363 -11.95 -11.97 -12.47
N LEU A 364 -12.11 -11.55 -13.72
CA LEU A 364 -12.37 -12.47 -14.83
C LEU A 364 -11.23 -13.49 -14.99
N LEU A 365 -11.60 -14.77 -15.08
CA LEU A 365 -10.67 -15.89 -15.22
C LEU A 365 -9.75 -15.71 -16.43
N VAL A 366 -10.33 -15.27 -17.55
CA VAL A 366 -9.62 -15.03 -18.83
C VAL A 366 -8.55 -13.95 -18.75
N VAL A 367 -8.70 -12.98 -17.83
CA VAL A 367 -7.73 -11.89 -17.65
C VAL A 367 -6.71 -12.27 -16.59
N GLN A 368 -7.17 -12.72 -15.43
CA GLN A 368 -6.31 -12.91 -14.26
C GLN A 368 -5.49 -14.21 -14.33
N ARG A 369 -6.05 -15.28 -14.91
CA ARG A 369 -5.45 -16.62 -14.95
C ARG A 369 -5.46 -17.23 -16.36
N PRO A 370 -4.76 -16.62 -17.33
CA PRO A 370 -4.63 -17.19 -18.68
C PRO A 370 -3.95 -18.57 -18.68
N ASP A 371 -3.14 -18.87 -17.67
CA ASP A 371 -2.56 -20.20 -17.45
C ASP A 371 -3.64 -21.27 -17.19
N VAL A 372 -4.66 -20.93 -16.39
CA VAL A 372 -5.79 -21.82 -16.10
C VAL A 372 -6.71 -21.94 -17.32
N VAL A 373 -6.94 -20.86 -18.06
CA VAL A 373 -7.76 -20.90 -19.28
C VAL A 373 -7.17 -21.83 -20.34
N ARG A 374 -5.84 -21.95 -20.43
CA ARG A 374 -5.16 -22.90 -21.32
C ARG A 374 -5.40 -24.36 -20.97
N GLU A 375 -5.87 -24.65 -19.77
CA GLU A 375 -6.24 -25.99 -19.31
C GLU A 375 -7.73 -26.27 -19.53
N VAL A 376 -8.58 -25.26 -19.72
CA VAL A 376 -10.02 -25.49 -19.90
C VAL A 376 -10.27 -26.29 -21.18
N SER A 377 -11.12 -27.30 -21.08
CA SER A 377 -11.51 -28.14 -22.20
C SER A 377 -12.10 -27.32 -23.35
N LYS A 378 -11.76 -27.69 -24.59
CA LYS A 378 -12.23 -27.05 -25.83
C LYS A 378 -13.75 -27.01 -25.98
N HIS A 379 -14.46 -27.88 -25.26
CA HIS A 379 -15.91 -28.02 -25.32
C HIS A 379 -16.65 -26.94 -24.52
N ILE A 380 -15.95 -26.14 -23.71
CA ILE A 380 -16.55 -24.97 -23.07
C ILE A 380 -16.57 -23.81 -24.05
N SER A 381 -17.77 -23.28 -24.29
CA SER A 381 -17.95 -22.16 -25.22
C SER A 381 -17.19 -20.92 -24.78
N ARG A 382 -16.65 -20.17 -25.75
CA ARG A 382 -15.95 -18.90 -25.50
C ARG A 382 -16.84 -17.88 -24.78
N THR A 383 -18.13 -17.86 -25.13
CA THR A 383 -19.14 -16.99 -24.49
C THR A 383 -19.27 -17.30 -23.00
N ARG A 384 -19.36 -18.58 -22.62
CA ARG A 384 -19.41 -18.98 -21.21
C ARG A 384 -18.11 -18.60 -20.49
N LEU A 385 -16.95 -18.89 -21.07
CA LEU A 385 -15.65 -18.59 -20.46
C LEU A 385 -15.42 -17.10 -20.21
N ARG A 386 -15.93 -16.23 -21.08
CA ARG A 386 -15.78 -14.77 -20.96
C ARG A 386 -16.35 -14.21 -19.65
N TYR A 387 -17.30 -14.90 -19.04
CA TYR A 387 -18.03 -14.42 -17.87
C TYR A 387 -17.72 -15.19 -16.57
N ILE A 388 -16.77 -16.12 -16.61
CA ILE A 388 -16.33 -16.86 -15.42
C ILE A 388 -15.28 -16.03 -14.68
N THR A 389 -15.44 -15.90 -13.37
CA THR A 389 -14.46 -15.27 -12.48
C THR A 389 -13.54 -16.29 -11.82
N ILE A 390 -12.40 -15.83 -11.28
CA ILE A 390 -11.51 -16.65 -10.46
C ILE A 390 -12.12 -17.08 -9.12
N HIS A 391 -13.30 -16.54 -8.77
CA HIS A 391 -14.01 -16.82 -7.53
C HIS A 391 -15.23 -17.72 -7.74
N ASP A 392 -15.58 -18.02 -8.99
CA ASP A 392 -16.78 -18.81 -9.28
C ASP A 392 -16.56 -20.26 -8.84
N ASP A 393 -17.57 -20.82 -8.17
CA ASP A 393 -17.62 -22.23 -7.77
C ASP A 393 -18.22 -23.11 -8.89
N VAL A 394 -18.18 -22.62 -10.14
CA VAL A 394 -18.62 -23.35 -11.33
C VAL A 394 -17.61 -24.45 -11.65
N GLU A 395 -18.08 -25.70 -11.69
CA GLU A 395 -17.28 -26.83 -12.15
C GLU A 395 -16.98 -26.73 -13.65
N LEU A 396 -15.70 -26.89 -13.99
CA LEU A 396 -15.20 -26.88 -15.36
C LEU A 396 -14.39 -28.16 -15.63
N PRO A 397 -14.56 -28.76 -16.83
CA PRO A 397 -13.64 -29.76 -17.32
C PRO A 397 -12.35 -29.11 -17.79
N PHE A 398 -11.23 -29.62 -17.28
CA PHE A 398 -9.88 -29.23 -17.62
C PHE A 398 -9.11 -30.40 -18.25
N VAL A 399 -8.02 -30.09 -18.93
CA VAL A 399 -7.05 -31.04 -19.48
C VAL A 399 -5.68 -30.66 -18.94
N CYS A 400 -5.08 -31.56 -18.16
CA CYS A 400 -3.82 -31.31 -17.49
C CYS A 400 -2.70 -31.08 -18.51
N ARG A 401 -1.95 -29.99 -18.40
CA ARG A 401 -0.83 -29.69 -19.33
C ARG A 401 0.41 -30.54 -19.05
N THR A 402 0.41 -31.32 -17.97
CA THR A 402 1.53 -32.20 -17.58
C THR A 402 1.34 -33.64 -18.03
N CYS A 403 0.21 -34.28 -17.73
CA CYS A 403 -0.05 -35.67 -18.14
C CYS A 403 -1.10 -35.82 -19.24
N TYR A 404 -1.72 -34.72 -19.69
CA TYR A 404 -2.83 -34.69 -20.65
C TYR A 404 -4.10 -35.41 -20.21
N ALA A 405 -4.19 -35.92 -18.98
CA ALA A 405 -5.44 -36.44 -18.45
C ALA A 405 -6.50 -35.33 -18.31
N PRO A 406 -7.78 -35.65 -18.60
CA PRO A 406 -8.88 -34.79 -18.19
C PRO A 406 -9.00 -34.80 -16.67
N TYR A 407 -9.58 -33.73 -16.12
CA TYR A 407 -9.95 -33.64 -14.71
C TYR A 407 -11.01 -32.54 -14.53
N ARG A 408 -11.79 -32.61 -13.44
CA ARG A 408 -12.85 -31.63 -13.14
C ARG A 408 -12.59 -30.94 -11.82
N MET A 409 -12.73 -29.62 -11.80
CA MET A 409 -12.63 -28.80 -10.59
C MET A 409 -13.45 -27.52 -10.75
N THR A 410 -13.73 -26.81 -9.66
CA THR A 410 -14.25 -25.44 -9.77
C THR A 410 -13.17 -24.48 -10.25
N ALA A 411 -13.58 -23.41 -10.94
CA ALA A 411 -12.66 -22.34 -11.34
C ALA A 411 -11.91 -21.77 -10.12
N ARG A 412 -12.62 -21.57 -9.00
CA ARG A 412 -12.03 -21.16 -7.72
C ARG A 412 -10.96 -22.14 -7.22
N ALA A 413 -11.28 -23.43 -7.11
CA ALA A 413 -10.34 -24.42 -6.58
C ALA A 413 -9.08 -24.51 -7.45
N ARG A 414 -9.25 -24.50 -8.78
CA ARG A 414 -8.11 -24.49 -9.70
C ARG A 414 -7.25 -23.22 -9.58
N CYS A 415 -7.88 -22.08 -9.34
CA CYS A 415 -7.17 -20.82 -9.12
C CYS A 415 -6.44 -20.77 -7.77
N ALA A 416 -6.90 -21.50 -6.75
CA ALA A 416 -6.20 -21.63 -5.48
C ALA A 416 -4.88 -22.40 -5.60
N VAL A 417 -4.77 -23.31 -6.58
CA VAL A 417 -3.52 -24.00 -6.91
C VAL A 417 -2.52 -23.01 -7.55
N PRO A 418 -1.28 -22.90 -7.02
CA PRO A 418 -0.27 -22.00 -7.55
C PRO A 418 0.04 -22.21 -9.03
N ARG A 419 0.49 -21.15 -9.71
CA ARG A 419 0.89 -21.21 -11.12
C ARG A 419 2.01 -22.23 -11.31
N GLY A 420 1.93 -23.01 -12.38
CA GLY A 420 2.92 -24.04 -12.71
C GLY A 420 2.79 -25.35 -11.92
N VAL A 421 1.92 -25.43 -10.92
CA VAL A 421 1.62 -26.68 -10.21
C VAL A 421 0.44 -27.38 -10.91
N PRO A 422 0.59 -28.65 -11.32
CA PRO A 422 -0.51 -29.43 -11.88
C PRO A 422 -1.61 -29.64 -10.83
N ALA A 423 -2.86 -29.37 -11.20
CA ALA A 423 -4.00 -29.54 -10.30
C ALA A 423 -4.71 -30.89 -10.44
N CYS A 424 -4.39 -31.68 -11.48
CA CYS A 424 -5.05 -32.96 -11.69
C CYS A 424 -4.62 -34.01 -10.65
N SER A 425 -5.56 -34.87 -10.27
CA SER A 425 -5.37 -35.96 -9.31
C SER A 425 -4.21 -36.88 -9.69
N LYS A 426 -4.11 -37.29 -10.97
CA LYS A 426 -3.04 -38.18 -11.46
C LYS A 426 -1.63 -37.63 -11.23
N CYS A 427 -1.38 -36.35 -11.58
CA CYS A 427 -0.08 -35.71 -11.33
C CYS A 427 0.18 -35.50 -9.84
N PHE A 428 -0.87 -35.16 -9.08
CA PHE A 428 -0.76 -35.01 -7.62
C PHE A 428 -0.36 -36.34 -6.96
N LEU A 429 -1.04 -37.44 -7.29
CA LEU A 429 -0.73 -38.77 -6.78
C LEU A 429 0.68 -39.23 -7.16
N THR A 430 1.06 -39.06 -8.43
CA THR A 430 2.43 -39.38 -8.90
C THR A 430 3.48 -38.59 -8.11
N SER A 431 3.24 -37.29 -7.90
CA SER A 431 4.17 -36.44 -7.14
C SER A 431 4.25 -36.83 -5.68
N SER A 432 3.12 -37.22 -5.07
CA SER A 432 3.02 -37.71 -3.70
C SER A 432 3.82 -39.00 -3.52
N GLN A 433 3.60 -40.00 -4.38
CA GLN A 433 4.32 -41.28 -4.36
C GLN A 433 5.84 -41.09 -4.47
N VAL A 434 6.30 -40.31 -5.44
CA VAL A 434 7.74 -40.04 -5.65
C VAL A 434 8.36 -39.30 -4.46
N LEU A 435 7.60 -38.42 -3.79
CA LEU A 435 8.06 -37.74 -2.59
C LEU A 435 8.18 -38.69 -1.41
N THR A 436 7.17 -39.54 -1.20
CA THR A 436 7.16 -40.55 -0.13
C THR A 436 8.32 -41.54 -0.29
N GLU A 437 8.54 -42.08 -1.50
CA GLU A 437 9.70 -42.93 -1.81
C GLU A 437 11.03 -42.25 -1.46
N ALA A 438 11.19 -40.98 -1.84
CA ALA A 438 12.41 -40.23 -1.58
C ALA A 438 12.61 -39.94 -0.08
N GLN A 439 11.53 -39.75 0.68
CA GLN A 439 11.58 -39.60 2.13
C GLN A 439 12.00 -40.91 2.81
N HIS A 440 11.43 -42.05 2.43
CA HIS A 440 11.82 -43.36 2.97
C HIS A 440 13.31 -43.65 2.71
N GLN A 441 13.81 -43.40 1.50
CA GLN A 441 15.23 -43.56 1.16
C GLN A 441 16.15 -42.66 2.00
N HIS A 442 15.67 -41.48 2.40
CA HIS A 442 16.45 -40.51 3.19
C HIS A 442 16.38 -40.76 4.70
N GLN A 443 15.34 -41.43 5.21
CA GLN A 443 15.17 -41.75 6.63
C GLN A 443 16.24 -42.73 7.15
N HIS A 444 16.80 -43.58 6.29
CA HIS A 444 17.93 -44.45 6.64
C HIS A 444 19.22 -43.68 7.01
N GLY A 445 19.30 -42.37 6.76
CA GLY A 445 20.41 -41.49 7.14
C GLY A 445 20.10 -40.46 8.24
N GLY A 446 18.99 -40.62 8.97
CA GLY A 446 18.52 -39.71 10.02
C GLY A 446 17.48 -38.67 9.56
N ALA A 447 16.74 -38.12 10.51
CA ALA A 447 15.61 -37.20 10.30
C ALA A 447 16.03 -35.78 9.85
N LYS A 448 16.70 -35.66 8.71
CA LYS A 448 17.04 -34.38 8.08
C LYS A 448 16.10 -34.10 6.90
N ALA A 449 15.64 -32.87 6.78
CA ALA A 449 14.89 -32.42 5.61
C ALA A 449 15.70 -32.63 4.32
N LEU A 450 15.04 -33.07 3.24
CA LEU A 450 15.69 -33.28 1.94
C LEU A 450 16.47 -32.03 1.51
N SER A 451 17.72 -32.20 1.07
CA SER A 451 18.53 -31.10 0.54
C SER A 451 17.86 -30.43 -0.67
N ALA A 452 18.22 -29.17 -0.97
CA ALA A 452 17.69 -28.47 -2.14
C ALA A 452 17.98 -29.20 -3.47
N ARG A 453 19.10 -29.93 -3.55
CA ARG A 453 19.45 -30.77 -4.71
C ARG A 453 18.56 -32.00 -4.78
N ALA A 454 18.32 -32.68 -3.65
CA ALA A 454 17.42 -33.83 -3.58
C ALA A 454 15.98 -33.45 -3.97
N ARG A 455 15.44 -32.34 -3.41
CA ARG A 455 14.11 -31.82 -3.77
C ARG A 455 13.97 -31.56 -5.27
N ARG A 456 15.02 -31.04 -5.92
CA ARG A 456 15.04 -30.83 -7.39
C ARG A 456 14.95 -32.15 -8.16
N ARG A 457 15.73 -33.17 -7.77
CA ARG A 457 15.68 -34.51 -8.39
C ARG A 457 14.30 -35.17 -8.24
N VAL A 458 13.71 -35.11 -7.04
CA VAL A 458 12.36 -35.64 -6.76
C VAL A 458 11.32 -34.98 -7.67
N ARG A 459 11.33 -33.65 -7.78
CA ARG A 459 10.43 -32.91 -8.68
C ARG A 459 10.62 -33.29 -10.15
N GLN A 460 11.87 -33.47 -10.60
CA GLN A 460 12.17 -33.87 -11.97
C GLN A 460 11.67 -35.29 -12.27
N ARG A 461 11.89 -36.24 -11.35
CA ARG A 461 11.38 -37.62 -11.47
C ARG A 461 9.86 -37.66 -11.53
N ALA A 462 9.18 -36.93 -10.64
CA ALA A 462 7.72 -36.82 -10.65
C ALA A 462 7.19 -36.24 -11.97
N LEU A 463 7.86 -35.21 -12.51
CA LEU A 463 7.52 -34.62 -13.80
C LEU A 463 7.72 -35.62 -14.97
N GLN A 464 8.82 -36.36 -14.98
CA GLN A 464 9.10 -37.37 -16.00
C GLN A 464 8.05 -38.48 -15.99
N LEU A 465 7.73 -39.02 -14.82
CA LEU A 465 6.69 -40.04 -14.66
C LEU A 465 5.31 -39.51 -15.07
N SER A 466 4.96 -38.28 -14.67
CA SER A 466 3.70 -37.68 -15.08
C SER A 466 3.61 -37.50 -16.61
N ARG A 467 4.73 -37.25 -17.28
CA ARG A 467 4.81 -37.06 -18.75
C ARG A 467 4.87 -38.38 -19.53
N SER A 468 5.24 -39.50 -18.92
CA SER A 468 5.24 -40.81 -19.60
C SER A 468 3.84 -41.21 -20.09
N HIS A 469 2.79 -40.60 -19.53
CA HIS A 469 1.41 -40.77 -19.97
C HIS A 469 1.07 -40.13 -21.32
N ARG A 470 2.00 -39.39 -21.95
CA ARG A 470 1.79 -38.68 -23.23
C ARG A 470 2.15 -39.53 -24.46
N HIS A 471 1.58 -40.71 -24.60
CA HIS A 471 1.72 -41.48 -25.85
C HIS A 471 0.41 -41.46 -26.65
N ARG A 472 0.50 -41.84 -27.93
CA ARG A 472 -0.56 -41.70 -28.93
C ARG A 472 -1.89 -42.32 -28.51
N GLU A 473 -1.87 -43.53 -27.95
CA GLU A 473 -3.07 -44.25 -27.55
C GLU A 473 -3.79 -43.59 -26.37
N ARG A 474 -3.07 -43.23 -25.29
CA ARG A 474 -3.65 -42.48 -24.17
C ARG A 474 -4.21 -41.12 -24.57
N LEU A 475 -3.58 -40.45 -25.52
CA LEU A 475 -4.10 -39.20 -26.09
C LEU A 475 -5.41 -39.44 -26.86
N ALA A 476 -5.49 -40.51 -27.66
CA ALA A 476 -6.73 -40.88 -28.34
C ALA A 476 -7.83 -41.24 -27.34
N ALA A 477 -7.52 -42.00 -26.29
CA ALA A 477 -8.45 -42.31 -25.21
C ALA A 477 -8.98 -41.03 -24.52
N THR A 478 -8.09 -40.10 -24.19
CA THR A 478 -8.49 -38.80 -23.62
C THR A 478 -9.42 -38.02 -24.54
N LEU A 479 -9.14 -38.01 -25.86
CA LEU A 479 -10.00 -37.33 -26.83
C LEU A 479 -11.40 -37.97 -26.88
N ASN A 480 -11.47 -39.30 -26.78
CA ASN A 480 -12.74 -40.02 -26.70
C ASN A 480 -13.49 -39.67 -25.41
N GLU A 481 -12.84 -39.72 -24.24
CA GLU A 481 -13.43 -39.33 -22.96
C GLU A 481 -14.02 -37.90 -22.99
N LEU A 482 -13.28 -36.95 -23.58
CA LEU A 482 -13.75 -35.58 -23.72
C LEU A 482 -14.97 -35.44 -24.65
N SER A 483 -15.08 -36.30 -25.66
CA SER A 483 -16.21 -36.31 -26.61
C SER A 483 -17.48 -36.90 -26.01
N HIS A 484 -17.37 -37.86 -25.09
CA HIS A 484 -18.53 -38.51 -24.46
C HIS A 484 -19.21 -37.63 -23.39
N HIS A 485 -18.59 -36.51 -23.00
CA HIS A 485 -19.17 -35.55 -22.03
C HIS A 485 -19.62 -36.18 -20.72
N ASP A 486 -18.96 -37.24 -20.26
CA ASP A 486 -19.40 -37.99 -19.10
C ASP A 486 -19.27 -37.11 -17.84
N ASN A 487 -20.42 -36.60 -17.38
CA ASN A 487 -20.52 -35.59 -16.32
C ASN A 487 -20.74 -36.21 -14.94
N ALA A 488 -21.00 -37.52 -14.87
CA ALA A 488 -21.40 -38.22 -13.65
C ALA A 488 -20.20 -38.70 -12.80
N LEU A 489 -19.06 -39.01 -13.43
CA LEU A 489 -17.87 -39.51 -12.75
C LEU A 489 -16.90 -38.36 -12.45
N LYS A 490 -16.62 -38.14 -11.17
CA LYS A 490 -15.52 -37.28 -10.70
C LYS A 490 -14.35 -38.20 -10.38
N ASP A 491 -13.21 -37.99 -11.05
CA ASP A 491 -11.96 -38.75 -10.86
C ASP A 491 -11.48 -38.81 -9.41
#